data_AF-A0A5C2RUY2-F1
#
_entry.id   AF-A0A5C2RUY2-F1
#
_cell.length_a   1.000
_cell.length_b   1.000
_cell.length_c   1.000
_cell.angle_alpha   90.00
_cell.angle_beta   90.00
_cell.angle_gamma   90.00
#
_symmetry.space_group_name_H-M   'P 1'
#
loop_
_entity.id
_entity.type
_entity.pdbx_description
1 polymer ?
#
loop_
_entity_poly.entity_id
_entity_poly.type
_entity_poly.pdbx_seq_one_letter_code
_entity_poly.pdbx_strand_id
1 'polypeptide(L)'
;HTVYEAEIVATILGVELLRRAITNTRRASIALDNMAAIQAASLRTSGAGRYLTDLFHAAVRTLKEQHPGLKLTLRWVPGHSNIPGNEAADAAAKEAARGRSSPSRQLPKVLRKTLPQSA
;
A
#
# COMPACT_ATOMS: atom_id res chain seq x y z
N HIS A 1 -11.34 11.44 -2.34
CA HIS A 1 -10.17 10.74 -1.78
C HIS A 1 -8.97 11.65 -1.88
N THR A 2 -8.24 11.82 -0.78
CA THR A 2 -7.02 12.64 -0.78
C THR A 2 -5.84 11.84 -1.31
N VAL A 3 -4.79 12.52 -1.75
CA VAL A 3 -3.52 11.87 -2.14
C VAL A 3 -3.02 10.97 -1.00
N TYR A 4 -3.16 11.40 0.25
CA TYR A 4 -2.81 10.63 1.44
C TYR A 4 -3.55 9.28 1.54
N GLU A 5 -4.86 9.23 1.30
CA GLU A 5 -5.62 7.98 1.37
C GLU A 5 -5.20 6.99 0.28
N ALA A 6 -4.99 7.50 -0.94
CA ALA A 6 -4.58 6.69 -2.09
C ALA A 6 -3.22 6.01 -1.84
N GLU A 7 -2.30 6.71 -1.20
CA GLU A 7 -0.98 6.20 -0.87
C GLU A 7 -1.03 5.05 0.14
N ILE A 8 -1.78 5.20 1.23
CA ILE A 8 -1.88 4.12 2.23
C ILE A 8 -2.58 2.90 1.65
N VAL A 9 -3.57 3.11 0.78
CA VAL A 9 -4.21 2.04 0.00
C VAL A 9 -3.18 1.31 -0.86
N ALA A 10 -2.31 2.04 -1.55
CA ALA A 10 -1.24 1.45 -2.35
C ALA A 10 -0.29 0.60 -1.48
N THR A 11 0.07 1.06 -0.29
CA THR A 11 0.92 0.28 0.63
C THR A 11 0.23 -0.98 1.14
N ILE A 12 -1.08 -0.91 1.46
CA ILE A 12 -1.88 -2.08 1.85
C ILE A 12 -1.94 -3.10 0.72
N LEU A 13 -2.15 -2.63 -0.53
CA LEU A 13 -2.12 -3.50 -1.71
C LEU A 13 -0.75 -4.15 -1.90
N GLY A 14 0.34 -3.39 -1.76
CA GLY A 14 1.71 -3.90 -1.83
C GLY A 14 1.99 -5.01 -0.80
N VAL A 15 1.53 -4.82 0.44
CA VAL A 15 1.66 -5.84 1.50
C VAL A 15 0.85 -7.09 1.17
N GLU A 16 -0.38 -6.95 0.66
CA GLU A 16 -1.20 -8.10 0.26
C GLU A 16 -0.58 -8.86 -0.92
N LEU A 17 -0.01 -8.15 -1.89
CA LEU A 17 0.70 -8.78 -3.02
C LEU A 17 1.90 -9.58 -2.52
N LEU A 18 2.71 -9.00 -1.63
CA LEU A 18 3.81 -9.71 -0.99
C LEU A 18 3.30 -10.97 -0.29
N ARG A 19 2.23 -10.86 0.50
CA ARG A 19 1.63 -11.99 1.21
C ARG A 19 1.24 -13.15 0.30
N ARG A 20 0.78 -12.87 -0.92
CA ARG A 20 0.36 -13.89 -1.89
C ARG A 20 1.50 -14.45 -2.73
N ALA A 21 2.50 -13.61 -3.04
CA ALA A 21 3.53 -13.94 -4.00
C ALA A 21 4.78 -14.56 -3.37
N ILE A 22 5.10 -14.20 -2.11
CA ILE A 22 6.31 -14.69 -1.46
C ILE A 22 6.06 -16.02 -0.77
N THR A 23 7.05 -16.91 -0.86
CA THR A 23 7.01 -18.22 -0.18
C THR A 23 8.18 -18.34 0.78
N ASN A 24 9.42 -18.26 0.28
CA ASN A 24 10.65 -18.42 1.08
C ASN A 24 11.57 -17.19 1.04
N THR A 25 10.99 -16.01 0.83
CA THR A 25 11.74 -14.76 0.70
C THR A 25 12.04 -14.16 2.08
N ARG A 26 13.31 -13.87 2.37
CA ARG A 26 13.74 -13.26 3.66
C ARG A 26 13.72 -11.73 3.67
N ARG A 27 13.64 -11.08 2.51
CA ARG A 27 13.66 -9.61 2.38
C ARG A 27 12.70 -9.14 1.30
N ALA A 28 11.85 -8.19 1.64
CA ALA A 28 10.96 -7.52 0.69
C ALA A 28 11.04 -6.01 0.87
N SER A 29 10.89 -5.26 -0.22
CA SER A 29 10.82 -3.80 -0.17
C SER A 29 9.59 -3.29 -0.89
N ILE A 30 8.89 -2.35 -0.29
CA ILE A 30 7.84 -1.56 -0.95
C ILE A 30 8.45 -0.17 -1.23
N ALA A 31 8.47 0.22 -2.50
CA ALA A 31 8.92 1.54 -2.91
C ALA A 31 7.71 2.48 -2.97
N LEU A 32 7.88 3.71 -2.46
CA LEU A 32 6.88 4.77 -2.49
C LEU A 32 7.56 6.04 -3.00
N ASP A 33 6.93 6.74 -3.92
CA ASP A 33 7.47 7.98 -4.50
C ASP A 33 7.00 9.25 -3.79
N ASN A 34 5.90 9.15 -3.06
CA ASN A 34 5.36 10.26 -2.30
C ASN A 34 5.97 10.34 -0.89
N MET A 35 6.77 11.39 -0.66
CA MET A 35 7.39 11.64 0.65
C MET A 35 6.33 11.79 1.77
N ALA A 36 5.13 12.30 1.46
CA ALA A 36 4.04 12.40 2.41
C ALA A 36 3.51 11.02 2.84
N ALA A 37 3.53 10.02 1.96
CA ALA A 37 3.13 8.64 2.25
C ALA A 37 4.09 7.96 3.24
N ILE A 38 5.39 8.20 3.09
CA ILE A 38 6.41 7.64 3.97
C ILE A 38 6.34 8.31 5.33
N GLN A 39 6.23 9.64 5.34
CA GLN A 39 6.00 10.37 6.57
C GLN A 39 4.73 9.88 7.26
N ALA A 40 3.62 9.65 6.55
CA ALA A 40 2.37 9.09 7.10
C ALA A 40 2.47 7.64 7.58
N ALA A 41 3.26 6.79 6.92
CA ALA A 41 3.49 5.41 7.35
C ALA A 41 4.40 5.35 8.59
N SER A 42 5.28 6.34 8.76
CA SER A 42 6.20 6.45 9.90
C SER A 42 5.61 7.25 11.08
N LEU A 43 4.84 8.30 10.82
CA LEU A 43 4.17 9.14 11.81
C LEU A 43 2.78 8.56 12.06
N ARG A 44 2.52 8.13 13.30
CA ARG A 44 1.17 7.81 13.77
C ARG A 44 0.31 9.08 13.65
N THR A 45 -0.32 9.30 12.51
CA THR A 45 -1.08 10.52 12.24
C THR A 45 -2.30 10.61 13.16
N SER A 46 -2.39 11.70 13.92
CA SER A 46 -3.56 12.08 14.72
C SER A 46 -4.61 12.69 13.78
N GLY A 47 -5.69 11.96 13.46
CA GLY A 47 -6.80 12.44 12.62
C GLY A 47 -7.56 11.33 11.88
N ALA A 48 -8.43 11.71 10.93
CA ALA A 48 -9.26 10.79 10.14
C ALA A 48 -8.48 9.70 9.37
N GLY A 49 -7.16 9.86 9.18
CA GLY A 49 -6.28 8.86 8.56
C GLY A 49 -5.85 7.70 9.46
N ARG A 50 -6.15 7.74 10.78
CA ARG A 50 -5.70 6.73 11.75
C ARG A 50 -6.20 5.32 11.42
N TYR A 51 -7.43 5.20 10.91
CA TYR A 51 -7.97 3.89 10.50
C TYR A 51 -7.14 3.27 9.37
N LEU A 52 -6.63 4.07 8.43
CA LEU A 52 -5.80 3.59 7.33
C LEU A 52 -4.41 3.13 7.83
N THR A 53 -3.81 3.88 8.75
CA THR A 53 -2.57 3.47 9.41
C THR A 53 -2.75 2.16 10.18
N ASP A 54 -3.86 1.99 10.89
CA ASP A 54 -4.20 0.76 11.61
C ASP A 54 -4.40 -0.42 10.64
N LEU A 55 -5.07 -0.20 9.51
CA LEU A 55 -5.22 -1.19 8.44
C LEU A 55 -3.87 -1.61 7.85
N PHE A 56 -2.97 -0.65 7.61
CA PHE A 56 -1.62 -0.94 7.14
C PHE A 56 -0.84 -1.78 8.15
N HIS A 57 -0.84 -1.39 9.43
CA HIS A 57 -0.18 -2.16 10.47
C HIS A 57 -0.77 -3.56 10.64
N ALA A 58 -2.10 -3.71 10.51
CA ALA A 58 -2.75 -5.01 10.53
C ALA A 58 -2.28 -5.89 9.37
N ALA A 59 -2.23 -5.35 8.14
CA ALA A 59 -1.75 -6.08 6.96
C ALA A 59 -0.29 -6.54 7.15
N VAL A 60 0.59 -5.66 7.65
CA VAL A 60 2.00 -6.00 7.92
C VAL A 60 2.13 -7.08 8.99
N ARG A 61 1.29 -7.03 10.03
CA ARG A 61 1.27 -8.05 11.08
C ARG A 61 0.91 -9.42 10.50
N THR A 62 -0.16 -9.50 9.73
CA THR A 62 -0.57 -10.75 9.06
C THR A 62 0.52 -11.28 8.13
N LEU A 63 1.22 -10.41 7.40
CA LEU A 63 2.36 -10.81 6.57
C LEU A 63 3.49 -11.41 7.41
N LYS A 64 3.83 -10.80 8.55
CA LYS A 64 4.88 -11.30 9.45
C LYS A 64 4.50 -12.58 10.18
N GLU A 65 3.22 -12.75 10.52
CA GLU A 65 2.71 -14.02 11.09
C GLU A 65 2.87 -15.19 10.11
N GLN A 66 2.64 -14.95 8.82
CA GLN A 66 2.83 -15.96 7.77
C GLN A 66 4.32 -16.14 7.40
N HIS A 67 5.13 -15.10 7.52
CA HIS A 67 6.56 -15.12 7.22
C HIS A 67 7.39 -14.50 8.36
N PRO A 68 7.63 -15.22 9.48
CA PRO A 68 8.28 -14.67 10.68
C PRO A 68 9.71 -14.15 10.44
N GLY A 69 10.39 -14.67 9.42
CA GLY A 69 11.73 -14.27 9.03
C GLY A 69 11.80 -13.14 8.00
N LEU A 70 10.66 -12.60 7.55
CA LEU A 70 10.63 -11.57 6.51
C LEU A 70 11.03 -10.20 7.08
N LYS A 71 12.09 -9.62 6.51
CA LYS A 71 12.42 -8.21 6.69
C LYS A 71 11.73 -7.38 5.61
N LEU A 72 10.68 -6.64 6.00
CA LEU A 72 9.99 -5.69 5.15
C LEU A 72 10.61 -4.29 5.32
N THR A 73 10.94 -3.63 4.20
CA THR A 73 11.48 -2.27 4.18
C THR A 73 10.61 -1.37 3.32
N LEU A 74 10.21 -0.21 3.85
CA LEU A 74 9.64 0.86 3.04
C LEU A 74 10.80 1.71 2.51
N ARG A 75 10.86 1.95 1.20
CA ARG A 75 11.90 2.77 0.57
C ARG A 75 11.27 3.94 -0.15
N TRP A 76 11.84 5.12 0.06
CA TRP A 76 11.54 6.26 -0.79
C TRP A 76 12.25 6.11 -2.14
N VAL A 77 11.53 6.43 -3.20
CA VAL A 77 12.09 6.58 -4.54
C VAL A 77 11.67 7.93 -5.12
N PRO A 78 12.49 8.59 -5.94
CA PRO A 78 12.03 9.80 -6.63
C PRO A 78 10.96 9.44 -7.67
N GLY A 79 9.85 10.19 -7.67
CA GLY A 79 8.83 10.11 -8.71
C GLY A 79 9.40 10.46 -10.09
N HIS A 80 8.78 9.96 -11.15
CA HIS A 80 9.13 10.28 -12.54
C HIS A 80 10.60 10.02 -12.95
N SER A 81 11.29 9.10 -12.25
CA SER A 81 12.68 8.73 -12.55
C SER A 81 12.80 7.49 -13.44
N ASN A 82 11.77 7.18 -14.26
CA ASN A 82 11.70 6.01 -15.13
C ASN A 82 11.97 4.67 -14.43
N ILE A 83 11.52 4.52 -13.18
CA ILE A 83 11.59 3.23 -12.47
C ILE A 83 10.40 2.40 -12.95
N PRO A 84 10.59 1.31 -13.73
CA PRO A 84 9.48 0.65 -14.42
C PRO A 84 8.38 0.15 -13.46
N GLY A 85 8.76 -0.30 -12.26
CA GLY A 85 7.81 -0.73 -11.25
C GLY A 85 6.97 0.40 -10.65
N ASN A 86 7.56 1.60 -10.50
CA ASN A 86 6.84 2.78 -10.01
C ASN A 86 5.86 3.28 -11.08
N GLU A 87 6.29 3.32 -12.33
CA GLU A 87 5.44 3.73 -13.46
C GLU A 87 4.26 2.79 -13.67
N ALA A 88 4.48 1.48 -13.57
CA ALA A 88 3.41 0.50 -13.65
C ALA A 88 2.38 0.67 -12.52
N ALA A 89 2.83 0.97 -11.30
CA ALA A 89 1.97 1.23 -10.16
C ALA A 89 1.15 2.53 -10.34
N ASP A 90 1.78 3.61 -10.81
CA ASP A 90 1.12 4.88 -11.11
C ASP A 90 0.11 4.75 -12.25
N ALA A 91 0.44 4.02 -13.31
CA ALA A 91 -0.49 3.71 -14.39
C ALA A 91 -1.72 2.94 -13.89
N ALA A 92 -1.51 1.91 -13.04
CA ALA A 92 -2.62 1.16 -12.45
C ALA A 92 -3.50 2.02 -11.54
N ALA A 93 -2.90 2.92 -10.75
CA ALA A 93 -3.63 3.86 -9.91
C ALA A 93 -4.47 4.84 -10.75
N LYS A 94 -3.92 5.36 -11.86
CA LYS A 94 -4.64 6.22 -12.80
C LYS A 94 -5.82 5.51 -13.47
N GLU A 95 -5.65 4.26 -13.88
CA GLU A 95 -6.76 3.47 -14.45
C GLU A 95 -7.85 3.19 -13.41
N ALA A 96 -7.48 2.87 -12.16
CA ALA A 96 -8.44 2.69 -11.08
C ALA A 96 -9.22 3.99 -10.78
N ALA A 97 -8.56 5.15 -10.81
CA ALA A 97 -9.19 6.47 -10.65
C ALA A 97 -10.17 6.79 -11.81
N ARG A 98 -9.95 6.23 -13.00
CA ARG A 98 -10.86 6.30 -14.16
C ARG A 98 -12.01 5.28 -14.09
N GLY A 99 -12.14 4.55 -12.99
CA GLY A 99 -13.18 3.54 -12.78
C GLY A 99 -12.80 2.13 -13.26
N ARG A 100 -11.59 1.92 -13.78
CA ARG A 100 -11.09 0.62 -14.23
C ARG A 100 -10.29 -0.06 -13.12
N SER A 101 -10.99 -0.45 -12.06
CA SER A 101 -10.40 -1.14 -10.92
C SER A 101 -10.35 -2.66 -11.11
N SER A 102 -9.43 -3.32 -10.42
CA SER A 102 -9.34 -4.79 -10.41
C SER A 102 -10.61 -5.42 -9.82
N PRO A 103 -10.99 -6.64 -10.24
CA PRO A 103 -12.13 -7.36 -9.68
C PRO A 103 -12.05 -7.47 -8.15
N SER A 104 -13.16 -7.29 -7.44
CA SER A 104 -13.18 -7.25 -5.96
C SER A 104 -12.60 -8.52 -5.31
N ARG A 105 -12.67 -9.67 -5.99
CA ARG A 105 -12.07 -10.94 -5.51
C ARG A 105 -10.55 -10.86 -5.40
N GLN A 106 -9.91 -10.11 -6.30
CA GLN A 106 -8.46 -9.91 -6.33
C GLN A 106 -8.00 -8.90 -5.27
N LEU A 107 -8.86 -7.95 -4.90
CA LEU A 107 -8.57 -6.94 -3.88
C LEU A 107 -8.56 -7.54 -2.44
N PRO A 108 -7.72 -6.98 -1.54
CA PRO A 108 -7.80 -7.28 -0.11
C PRO A 108 -9.20 -6.99 0.42
N LYS A 109 -9.70 -7.79 1.38
CA LYS A 109 -11.07 -7.66 1.93
C LYS A 109 -11.42 -6.23 2.36
N VAL A 110 -10.44 -5.52 2.92
CA VAL A 110 -10.57 -4.15 3.42
C VAL A 110 -10.76 -3.10 2.32
N LEU A 111 -10.38 -3.40 1.08
CA LEU A 111 -10.53 -2.51 -0.09
C LEU A 111 -11.67 -2.94 -1.04
N ARG A 112 -12.46 -3.94 -0.66
CA ARG A 112 -13.63 -4.39 -1.45
C ARG A 112 -14.84 -3.49 -1.27
N LYS A 113 -14.87 -2.70 -0.19
CA LYS A 113 -15.88 -1.69 0.08
C LYS A 113 -15.27 -0.33 -0.21
N THR A 114 -16.11 0.62 -0.62
CA THR A 114 -15.70 2.02 -0.74
C THR A 114 -15.12 2.47 0.59
N LEU A 115 -13.92 3.05 0.57
CA LEU A 115 -13.36 3.66 1.76
C LEU A 115 -14.33 4.74 2.24
N PRO A 116 -14.59 4.85 3.56
CA PRO A 116 -15.39 5.95 4.07
C PRO A 116 -14.75 7.26 3.59
N GLN A 117 -15.57 8.16 3.03
CA GLN A 117 -15.08 9.49 2.67
C GLN A 117 -14.65 10.16 3.96
N SER A 118 -13.36 10.44 4.12
CA SER A 118 -12.90 11.35 5.16
C SER A 118 -13.45 12.73 4.80
N ALA A 119 -14.41 13.22 5.60
CA ALA A 119 -14.98 14.56 5.50
C ALA A 119 -13.93 15.63 5.78
#